data_AF-A0A6L5XE56-F1
#
_entry.id   AF-A0A6L5XE56-F1
#
_cell.length_a   1.000
_cell.length_b   1.000
_cell.length_c   1.000
_cell.angle_alpha   90.00
_cell.angle_beta   90.00
_cell.angle_gamma   90.00
#
_symmetry.space_group_name_H-M   'P 1'
#
loop_
_entity.id
_entity.type
_entity.pdbx_description
1 polymer ?
#
loop_
_entity_poly.entity_id
_entity_poly.type
_entity_poly.pdbx_seq_one_letter_code
_entity_poly.pdbx_strand_id
1 'polypeptide(L)'
;MKSLILIAASMLCLQAGGTTARSNATPLSRASRPSHVMAVRAAATAPMPTQARAEYEFSKDMITTTPAGVETSGMSRSMRYCTFDGETLQFGQSNYSVANIVKGNDGNYYFSDPISQLYASTWLRLSPAKGDTLVARFPQPVFSQQDDNGNDEYFYAFPMKLYLEDDGFGGTTPFLKLDTLDGGTRLRDSLRFVLRNDSLIQLDDVYMGLVNDKLQWAGYGDGEIVINKITVPKYEPTAEQIKRAQLYIMRTGDADSTRDWQVVKTVKDGNDIYVCNPYNNSDSQWMKGSLQGNMLHFDGNQYLGIDSTYMIHLYSRAAHYTLHEESDPVWGTNTSYYTFSFAPALDMPYNTAAGGYGVGDAAADTLAWLINAGNTVPFFVSSYIRPLFSPYADEASGPQAPQFQANQCKPYTTEEGYGYITFSYSKFDKKGHFLNPSKYFYRVFTLLTDDPMEPPHEFVFKADTYGSLKNDATQIPVQYADRSDFFTMNGSKDGEPTKAWASFNTYTNDFKAIGVQLVYGNSVTDIQWWRFLPTSVSTVSKDTKVVSTAYYDLTGRPLNAPSSGVCIKVTYYNDGSHVTQKMIGTAQH
;
A
#
# COMPACT_ATOMS: atom_id res chain seq x y z
N MET A 1 27.64 13.65 -25.87
CA MET A 1 28.27 12.96 -24.71
C MET A 1 27.87 13.67 -23.43
N LYS A 2 26.64 13.43 -22.97
CA LYS A 2 26.15 13.75 -21.63
C LYS A 2 25.15 12.65 -21.32
N SER A 3 25.59 11.70 -20.52
CA SER A 3 24.82 10.53 -20.11
C SER A 3 23.78 10.99 -19.07
N LEU A 4 22.50 10.76 -19.36
CA LEU A 4 21.45 10.77 -18.34
C LEU A 4 21.66 9.53 -17.45
N ILE A 5 22.09 9.75 -16.22
CA ILE A 5 21.98 8.77 -15.14
C ILE A 5 20.67 9.12 -14.44
N LEU A 6 19.61 8.36 -14.75
CA LEU A 6 18.39 8.34 -13.96
C LEU A 6 18.67 7.42 -12.76
N ILE A 7 19.02 7.98 -11.61
CA ILE A 7 19.18 7.22 -10.37
C ILE A 7 17.77 6.90 -9.87
N ALA A 8 17.36 5.65 -10.03
CA ALA A 8 16.25 5.09 -9.27
C ALA A 8 16.63 5.16 -7.78
N ALA A 9 15.91 5.97 -7.00
CA ALA A 9 16.02 5.96 -5.55
C ALA A 9 15.34 4.70 -5.01
N SER A 10 15.99 3.56 -5.17
CA SER A 10 15.73 2.38 -4.36
C SER A 10 16.24 2.65 -2.95
N MET A 11 15.36 3.04 -2.03
CA MET A 11 15.70 3.06 -0.61
C MET A 11 15.93 1.63 -0.12
N LEU A 12 17.20 1.32 0.14
CA LEU A 12 17.61 0.36 1.15
C LEU A 12 16.92 0.73 2.48
N CYS A 13 15.86 0.02 2.84
CA CYS A 13 15.59 -0.21 4.25
C CYS A 13 16.52 -1.34 4.70
N LEU A 14 17.55 -0.98 5.46
CA LEU A 14 18.35 -1.91 6.25
C LEU A 14 17.41 -2.84 7.03
N GLN A 15 17.31 -4.10 6.63
CA GLN A 15 16.77 -5.17 7.47
C GLN A 15 17.81 -5.43 8.56
N ALA A 16 17.69 -4.74 9.69
CA ALA A 16 18.34 -5.17 10.92
C ALA A 16 17.55 -6.34 11.49
N GLY A 17 18.27 -7.41 11.87
CA GLY A 17 17.74 -8.71 12.24
C GLY A 17 16.61 -8.65 13.27
N GLY A 18 15.43 -9.02 12.80
CA GLY A 18 14.29 -9.47 13.58
C GLY A 18 13.59 -10.52 12.73
N THR A 19 13.31 -11.68 13.30
CA THR A 19 12.61 -12.80 12.67
C THR A 19 11.22 -12.36 12.22
N THR A 20 11.09 -11.87 10.99
CA THR A 20 9.80 -11.54 10.37
C THR A 20 9.43 -12.61 9.38
N ALA A 21 8.32 -13.30 9.65
CA ALA A 21 7.74 -14.27 8.73
C ALA A 21 7.29 -13.60 7.41
N ARG A 22 7.68 -14.15 6.25
CA ARG A 22 7.31 -13.71 4.89
C ARG A 22 6.53 -14.79 4.15
N SER A 23 5.22 -14.67 3.91
CA SER A 23 4.45 -15.65 3.15
C SER A 23 5.01 -15.97 1.74
N ASN A 24 5.08 -17.27 1.37
CA ASN A 24 5.35 -17.71 -0.01
C ASN A 24 4.11 -17.62 -0.93
N ALA A 25 2.91 -17.40 -0.36
CA ALA A 25 1.82 -16.78 -1.11
C ALA A 25 2.14 -15.29 -1.23
N THR A 26 2.34 -14.79 -2.46
CA THR A 26 2.63 -13.37 -2.69
C THR A 26 1.39 -12.56 -2.30
N PRO A 27 1.43 -11.73 -1.24
CA PRO A 27 0.33 -10.81 -1.00
C PRO A 27 0.29 -9.82 -2.16
N LEU A 28 -0.90 -9.43 -2.60
CA LEU A 28 -1.08 -8.39 -3.62
C LEU A 28 -0.37 -7.07 -3.26
N SER A 29 0.01 -6.86 -1.98
CA SER A 29 0.78 -5.69 -1.55
C SER A 29 2.17 -5.55 -2.21
N ARG A 30 2.69 -6.59 -2.88
CA ARG A 30 3.89 -6.53 -3.73
C ARG A 30 3.59 -6.09 -5.17
N ALA A 31 2.34 -6.12 -5.61
CA ALA A 31 1.93 -5.49 -6.85
C ALA A 31 1.88 -3.97 -6.63
N SER A 32 2.62 -3.23 -7.45
CA SER A 32 2.58 -1.79 -7.53
C SER A 32 1.12 -1.30 -7.64
N ARG A 33 0.82 -0.19 -6.96
CA ARG A 33 -0.45 0.53 -7.17
C ARG A 33 -0.65 0.75 -8.69
N PRO A 34 -1.88 0.73 -9.21
CA PRO A 34 -2.17 1.22 -10.56
C PRO A 34 -1.88 2.72 -10.75
N SER A 35 -1.42 3.44 -9.72
CA SER A 35 -1.24 4.88 -9.78
C SER A 35 -0.05 5.33 -10.62
N HIS A 36 0.79 4.43 -11.14
CA HIS A 36 1.74 4.73 -12.22
C HIS A 36 1.76 3.51 -13.14
N VAL A 37 1.05 3.56 -14.28
CA VAL A 37 1.40 2.69 -15.41
C VAL A 37 2.87 3.00 -15.69
N MET A 38 3.78 2.03 -15.46
CA MET A 38 5.16 2.20 -15.91
C MET A 38 5.10 2.51 -17.40
N ALA A 39 5.89 3.49 -17.87
CA ALA A 39 5.93 3.86 -19.27
C ALA A 39 6.05 2.59 -20.13
N VAL A 40 5.02 2.31 -20.91
CA VAL A 40 4.96 1.12 -21.76
C VAL A 40 5.93 1.36 -22.89
N ARG A 41 6.93 0.49 -23.05
CA ARG A 41 7.89 0.60 -24.16
C ARG A 41 7.78 -0.65 -25.01
N ALA A 42 7.89 -0.48 -26.32
CA ALA A 42 8.06 -1.63 -27.21
C ALA A 42 9.28 -2.44 -26.74
N ALA A 43 9.12 -3.76 -26.61
CA ALA A 43 10.25 -4.67 -26.47
C ALA A 43 11.16 -4.49 -27.69
N ALA A 44 12.46 -4.70 -27.51
CA ALA A 44 13.48 -4.53 -28.56
C ALA A 44 13.41 -5.63 -29.65
N THR A 45 12.23 -5.86 -30.22
CA THR A 45 12.01 -6.72 -31.37
C THR A 45 12.11 -5.91 -32.66
N ALA A 46 12.72 -6.48 -33.69
CA ALA A 46 12.78 -5.85 -35.00
C ALA A 46 11.36 -5.52 -35.51
N PRO A 47 11.10 -4.30 -36.01
CA PRO A 47 9.80 -3.96 -36.57
C PRO A 47 9.52 -4.82 -37.81
N MET A 48 8.24 -5.07 -38.06
CA MET A 48 7.81 -5.75 -39.28
C MET A 48 8.22 -4.95 -40.53
N PRO A 49 8.52 -5.63 -41.66
CA PRO A 49 8.81 -4.95 -42.93
C PRO A 49 7.68 -4.01 -43.35
N THR A 50 8.03 -2.82 -43.84
CA THR A 50 7.08 -1.74 -44.18
C THR A 50 5.96 -2.18 -45.14
N GLN A 51 6.23 -3.12 -46.05
CA GLN A 51 5.25 -3.65 -47.00
C GLN A 51 4.12 -4.44 -46.32
N ALA A 52 4.43 -5.29 -45.33
CA ALA A 52 3.43 -6.05 -44.59
C ALA A 52 2.63 -5.17 -43.60
N ARG A 53 3.20 -4.02 -43.19
CA ARG A 53 2.52 -3.02 -42.36
C ARG A 53 1.47 -2.21 -43.14
N ALA A 54 1.70 -1.96 -44.42
CA ALA A 54 0.84 -1.11 -45.26
C ALA A 54 -0.57 -1.68 -45.47
N GLU A 55 -0.79 -2.95 -45.15
CA GLU A 55 -2.09 -3.62 -45.26
C GLU A 55 -3.05 -3.29 -44.10
N TYR A 56 -2.56 -2.64 -43.03
CA TYR A 56 -3.33 -2.37 -41.81
C TYR A 56 -3.52 -0.87 -41.58
N GLU A 57 -4.73 -0.48 -41.19
CA GLU A 57 -5.06 0.88 -40.77
C GLU A 57 -4.97 0.99 -39.24
N PHE A 58 -4.11 1.87 -38.75
CA PHE A 58 -3.91 2.12 -37.32
C PHE A 58 -4.69 3.37 -36.90
N SER A 59 -5.97 3.19 -36.59
CA SER A 59 -6.83 4.28 -36.10
C SER A 59 -6.41 4.74 -34.70
N LYS A 60 -6.45 6.05 -34.45
CA LYS A 60 -6.23 6.64 -33.12
C LYS A 60 -7.52 6.75 -32.30
N ASP A 61 -8.65 6.33 -32.85
CA ASP A 61 -9.98 6.47 -32.23
C ASP A 61 -10.20 5.38 -31.17
N MET A 62 -9.63 5.61 -30.00
CA MET A 62 -9.79 4.73 -28.83
C MET A 62 -11.16 4.91 -28.18
N ILE A 63 -11.82 3.80 -27.85
CA ILE A 63 -13.12 3.83 -27.17
C ILE A 63 -12.87 3.95 -25.67
N THR A 64 -12.94 5.17 -25.14
CA THR A 64 -12.65 5.51 -23.73
C THR A 64 -13.90 5.80 -22.89
N THR A 65 -15.06 5.95 -23.55
CA THR A 65 -16.36 6.08 -22.88
C THR A 65 -17.16 4.81 -23.04
N THR A 66 -17.94 4.43 -22.02
CA THR A 66 -18.88 3.29 -22.10
C THR A 66 -19.74 3.38 -23.36
N PRO A 67 -19.70 2.38 -24.26
CA PRO A 67 -20.53 2.37 -25.46
C PRO A 67 -22.02 2.46 -25.14
N ALA A 68 -22.80 3.14 -25.98
CA ALA A 68 -24.24 3.23 -25.79
C ALA A 68 -24.89 1.85 -26.01
N GLY A 69 -25.62 1.35 -25.00
CA GLY A 69 -26.22 0.02 -25.06
C GLY A 69 -26.68 -0.51 -23.70
N VAL A 70 -26.82 -1.82 -23.61
CA VAL A 70 -27.12 -2.53 -22.36
C VAL A 70 -25.80 -3.04 -21.76
N GLU A 71 -25.41 -2.47 -20.63
CA GLU A 71 -24.21 -2.88 -19.89
C GLU A 71 -24.52 -4.02 -18.91
N THR A 72 -23.65 -5.03 -18.90
CA THR A 72 -23.50 -6.01 -17.83
C THR A 72 -22.19 -5.72 -17.11
N SER A 73 -22.27 -5.05 -15.97
CA SER A 73 -21.12 -4.54 -15.21
C SER A 73 -20.67 -5.49 -14.10
N GLY A 74 -19.41 -5.35 -13.67
CA GLY A 74 -18.88 -6.04 -12.49
C GLY A 74 -18.77 -7.55 -12.68
N MET A 75 -18.47 -7.98 -13.91
CA MET A 75 -18.22 -9.37 -14.23
C MET A 75 -16.77 -9.74 -13.91
N SER A 76 -16.54 -11.01 -13.57
CA SER A 76 -15.19 -11.52 -13.34
C SER A 76 -14.56 -11.93 -14.66
N ARG A 77 -13.34 -11.46 -14.91
CA ARG A 77 -12.48 -11.95 -16.00
C ARG A 77 -11.46 -12.93 -15.44
N SER A 78 -11.40 -14.11 -16.05
CA SER A 78 -10.28 -15.03 -15.93
C SER A 78 -9.49 -15.12 -17.23
N MET A 79 -8.18 -15.24 -17.12
CA MET A 79 -7.25 -15.26 -18.25
C MET A 79 -5.90 -15.81 -17.82
N ARG A 80 -5.13 -16.26 -18.81
CA ARG A 80 -3.67 -16.31 -18.72
C ARG A 80 -3.11 -14.99 -19.21
N TYR A 81 -2.28 -14.35 -18.40
CA TYR A 81 -1.60 -13.13 -18.81
C TYR A 81 -0.10 -13.38 -18.94
N CYS A 82 0.56 -12.55 -19.73
CA CYS A 82 2.00 -12.48 -19.78
C CYS A 82 2.49 -11.03 -19.77
N THR A 83 3.61 -10.80 -19.09
CA THR A 83 4.28 -9.49 -18.99
C THR A 83 5.78 -9.65 -19.23
N PHE A 84 6.39 -8.71 -19.94
CA PHE A 84 7.84 -8.64 -20.15
C PHE A 84 8.42 -7.51 -19.31
N ASP A 85 9.35 -7.84 -18.42
CA ASP A 85 9.98 -6.88 -17.50
C ASP A 85 11.28 -6.26 -18.08
N GLY A 86 11.64 -6.60 -19.32
CA GLY A 86 12.89 -6.20 -19.97
C GLY A 86 13.94 -7.31 -20.03
N GLU A 87 13.83 -8.32 -19.18
CA GLU A 87 14.77 -9.45 -19.11
C GLU A 87 14.07 -10.79 -19.34
N THR A 88 12.90 -10.99 -18.74
CA THR A 88 12.18 -12.27 -18.77
C THR A 88 10.69 -12.09 -19.07
N LEU A 89 10.12 -13.10 -19.74
CA LEU A 89 8.68 -13.21 -19.91
C LEU A 89 8.07 -13.90 -18.69
N GLN A 90 7.23 -13.17 -17.98
CA GLN A 90 6.48 -13.66 -16.84
C GLN A 90 5.10 -14.09 -17.29
N PHE A 91 4.64 -15.24 -16.78
CA PHE A 91 3.28 -15.73 -17.00
C PHE A 91 2.54 -15.79 -15.67
N GLY A 92 1.24 -15.52 -15.73
CA GLY A 92 0.36 -15.76 -14.61
C GLY A 92 -1.04 -16.10 -15.06
N GLN A 93 -1.84 -16.48 -14.07
CA GLN A 93 -3.27 -16.68 -14.24
C GLN A 93 -3.98 -15.72 -13.30
N SER A 94 -5.03 -15.08 -13.80
CA SER A 94 -5.94 -14.31 -12.98
C SER A 94 -7.34 -14.85 -13.17
N ASN A 95 -8.13 -14.78 -12.10
CA ASN A 95 -9.55 -15.14 -12.05
C ASN A 95 -10.33 -14.14 -11.19
N TYR A 96 -9.79 -12.93 -11.07
CA TYR A 96 -10.24 -11.93 -10.12
C TYR A 96 -10.37 -10.55 -10.72
N SER A 97 -9.93 -10.34 -11.97
CA SER A 97 -9.98 -9.01 -12.59
C SER A 97 -11.41 -8.62 -12.92
N VAL A 98 -11.72 -7.33 -12.81
CA VAL A 98 -13.03 -6.80 -13.19
C VAL A 98 -13.09 -6.63 -14.71
N ALA A 99 -14.24 -6.94 -15.29
CA ALA A 99 -14.58 -6.56 -16.66
C ALA A 99 -16.08 -6.26 -16.77
N ASN A 100 -16.43 -5.44 -17.76
CA ASN A 100 -17.80 -5.14 -18.14
C ASN A 100 -18.02 -5.58 -19.58
N ILE A 101 -19.26 -5.95 -19.91
CA ILE A 101 -19.68 -6.23 -21.29
C ILE A 101 -20.81 -5.28 -21.65
N VAL A 102 -20.73 -4.65 -22.82
CA VAL A 102 -21.85 -3.85 -23.38
C VAL A 102 -22.35 -4.51 -24.64
N LYS A 103 -23.67 -4.73 -24.71
CA LYS A 103 -24.37 -4.96 -25.98
C LYS A 103 -24.76 -3.60 -26.55
N GLY A 104 -24.02 -3.14 -27.55
CA GLY A 104 -24.20 -1.83 -28.16
C GLY A 104 -25.50 -1.69 -28.95
N ASN A 105 -26.01 -0.46 -29.01
CA ASN A 105 -27.17 -0.10 -29.85
C ASN A 105 -26.88 -0.27 -31.35
N ASP A 106 -25.60 -0.30 -31.72
CA ASP A 106 -25.11 -0.54 -33.07
C ASP A 106 -25.03 -2.04 -33.43
N GLY A 107 -25.48 -2.91 -32.53
CA GLY A 107 -25.46 -4.36 -32.69
C GLY A 107 -24.11 -5.03 -32.41
N ASN A 108 -23.06 -4.26 -32.08
CA ASN A 108 -21.76 -4.81 -31.67
C ASN A 108 -21.74 -5.10 -30.17
N TYR A 109 -20.76 -5.88 -29.75
CA TYR A 109 -20.46 -6.13 -28.35
C TYR A 109 -19.14 -5.47 -28.01
N TYR A 110 -18.98 -5.13 -26.74
CA TYR A 110 -17.77 -4.52 -26.23
C TYR A 110 -17.41 -5.12 -24.90
N PHE A 111 -16.13 -5.26 -24.59
CA PHE A 111 -15.69 -5.53 -23.23
C PHE A 111 -14.56 -4.60 -22.82
N SER A 112 -14.53 -4.28 -21.53
CA SER A 112 -13.60 -3.30 -20.96
C SER A 112 -12.22 -3.89 -20.68
N ASP A 113 -11.21 -3.01 -20.67
CA ASP A 113 -9.82 -3.26 -20.28
C ASP A 113 -9.22 -4.53 -20.90
N PRO A 114 -9.16 -4.60 -22.24
CA PRO A 114 -8.83 -5.84 -22.96
C PRO A 114 -7.48 -6.45 -22.57
N ILE A 115 -6.54 -5.64 -22.09
CA ILE A 115 -5.25 -6.09 -21.56
C ILE A 115 -5.25 -5.90 -20.03
N SER A 116 -5.23 -7.00 -19.30
CA SER A 116 -5.46 -7.02 -17.85
C SER A 116 -4.48 -6.24 -16.99
N GLN A 117 -3.23 -6.12 -17.44
CA GLN A 117 -2.16 -5.50 -16.68
C GLN A 117 -2.01 -3.98 -16.94
N LEU A 118 -2.89 -3.38 -17.76
CA LEU A 118 -2.78 -1.98 -18.16
C LEU A 118 -3.91 -1.05 -17.65
N TYR A 119 -5.01 -1.61 -17.13
CA TYR A 119 -6.17 -0.86 -16.58
C TYR A 119 -6.50 0.45 -17.33
N ALA A 120 -6.56 0.39 -18.66
CA ALA A 120 -6.55 1.55 -19.54
C ALA A 120 -7.88 2.32 -19.58
N SER A 121 -8.95 1.76 -18.98
CA SER A 121 -10.33 2.25 -19.08
C SER A 121 -10.81 2.36 -20.53
N THR A 122 -10.50 1.34 -21.34
CA THR A 122 -10.82 1.28 -22.78
C THR A 122 -11.72 0.09 -23.11
N TRP A 123 -12.35 0.13 -24.29
CA TRP A 123 -13.25 -0.92 -24.75
C TRP A 123 -12.76 -1.56 -26.03
N LEU A 124 -12.73 -2.89 -26.07
CA LEU A 124 -12.52 -3.65 -27.30
C LEU A 124 -13.86 -3.95 -27.96
N ARG A 125 -13.97 -3.65 -29.26
CA ARG A 125 -15.17 -3.93 -30.05
C ARG A 125 -15.12 -5.33 -30.65
N LEU A 126 -16.26 -6.01 -30.59
CA LEU A 126 -16.54 -7.31 -31.18
C LEU A 126 -17.78 -7.21 -32.08
N SER A 127 -17.66 -7.66 -33.33
CA SER A 127 -18.79 -7.71 -34.25
C SER A 127 -19.43 -9.10 -34.29
N PRO A 128 -20.77 -9.20 -34.37
CA PRO A 128 -21.43 -10.49 -34.57
C PRO A 128 -20.95 -11.19 -35.84
N ALA A 129 -20.81 -12.51 -35.75
CA ALA A 129 -20.54 -13.40 -36.88
C ALA A 129 -21.61 -14.49 -36.93
N LYS A 130 -21.31 -15.62 -37.59
CA LYS A 130 -22.26 -16.72 -37.74
C LYS A 130 -22.59 -17.35 -36.38
N GLY A 131 -23.88 -17.49 -36.09
CA GLY A 131 -24.36 -18.15 -34.86
C GLY A 131 -24.14 -17.29 -33.61
N ASP A 132 -23.58 -17.89 -32.57
CA ASP A 132 -23.26 -17.26 -31.27
C ASP A 132 -21.85 -16.64 -31.23
N THR A 133 -21.13 -16.66 -32.37
CA THR A 133 -19.75 -16.18 -32.48
C THR A 133 -19.69 -14.67 -32.62
N LEU A 134 -18.78 -14.05 -31.88
CA LEU A 134 -18.37 -12.65 -31.98
C LEU A 134 -16.92 -12.57 -32.45
N VAL A 135 -16.55 -11.52 -33.19
CA VAL A 135 -15.21 -11.38 -33.77
C VAL A 135 -14.64 -10.00 -33.46
N ALA A 136 -13.49 -9.98 -32.77
CA ALA A 136 -12.64 -8.79 -32.70
C ALA A 136 -11.81 -8.74 -33.98
N ARG A 137 -11.78 -7.59 -34.66
CA ARG A 137 -10.90 -7.34 -35.81
C ARG A 137 -9.80 -6.37 -35.38
N PHE A 138 -8.58 -6.59 -35.85
CA PHE A 138 -7.39 -5.86 -35.40
C PHE A 138 -6.70 -5.17 -36.59
N PRO A 139 -5.90 -4.12 -36.32
CA PRO A 139 -5.58 -3.53 -35.01
C PRO A 139 -6.75 -2.73 -34.41
N GLN A 140 -6.85 -2.71 -33.06
CA GLN A 140 -7.76 -1.81 -32.32
C GLN A 140 -6.97 -1.05 -31.26
N PRO A 141 -7.04 0.30 -31.19
CA PRO A 141 -6.36 1.07 -30.16
C PRO A 141 -6.97 0.79 -28.79
N VAL A 142 -6.14 0.45 -27.81
CA VAL A 142 -6.58 0.06 -26.45
C VAL A 142 -5.78 0.72 -25.33
N PHE A 143 -4.68 1.40 -25.65
CA PHE A 143 -3.89 2.14 -24.69
C PHE A 143 -3.16 3.30 -25.38
N SER A 144 -2.96 4.40 -24.65
CA SER A 144 -2.15 5.53 -25.11
C SER A 144 -1.41 6.16 -23.94
N GLN A 145 -0.24 6.73 -24.22
CA GLN A 145 0.58 7.46 -23.25
C GLN A 145 1.28 8.64 -23.91
N GLN A 146 1.90 9.52 -23.13
CA GLN A 146 2.83 10.52 -23.67
C GLN A 146 4.26 9.95 -23.71
N ASP A 147 4.96 10.16 -24.82
CA ASP A 147 6.39 9.86 -24.95
C ASP A 147 7.25 10.84 -24.14
N ASP A 148 8.56 10.60 -24.09
CA ASP A 148 9.52 11.45 -23.36
C ASP A 148 9.56 12.92 -23.89
N ASN A 149 8.96 13.19 -25.06
CA ASN A 149 8.84 14.52 -25.68
C ASN A 149 7.43 15.13 -25.53
N GLY A 150 6.51 14.45 -24.85
CA GLY A 150 5.12 14.89 -24.67
C GLY A 150 4.19 14.60 -25.85
N ASN A 151 4.59 13.79 -26.84
CA ASN A 151 3.72 13.38 -27.94
C ASN A 151 2.90 12.14 -27.57
N ASP A 152 1.68 12.05 -28.08
CA ASP A 152 0.84 10.88 -27.89
C ASP A 152 1.38 9.65 -28.65
N GLU A 153 1.65 8.59 -27.93
CA GLU A 153 1.95 7.25 -28.43
C GLU A 153 0.74 6.34 -28.23
N TYR A 154 0.38 5.59 -29.26
CA TYR A 154 -0.80 4.71 -29.27
C TYR A 154 -0.39 3.25 -29.39
N PHE A 155 -1.09 2.41 -28.65
CA PHE A 155 -0.91 0.97 -28.61
C PHE A 155 -2.21 0.24 -28.92
N TYR A 156 -2.07 -0.90 -29.58
CA TYR A 156 -3.12 -1.64 -30.23
C TYR A 156 -3.17 -3.07 -29.71
N ALA A 157 -4.37 -3.61 -29.53
CA ALA A 157 -4.53 -5.04 -29.36
C ALA A 157 -4.26 -5.76 -30.69
N PHE A 158 -3.58 -6.91 -30.63
CA PHE A 158 -3.28 -7.73 -31.81
C PHE A 158 -3.08 -9.21 -31.45
N PRO A 159 -3.45 -10.18 -32.31
CA PRO A 159 -3.24 -11.61 -32.04
C PRO A 159 -1.75 -12.00 -32.06
N MET A 160 -1.33 -12.73 -31.03
CA MET A 160 0.04 -13.18 -30.83
C MET A 160 0.07 -14.64 -30.40
N LYS A 161 1.09 -15.37 -30.85
CA LYS A 161 1.29 -16.77 -30.51
C LYS A 161 2.53 -16.94 -29.65
N LEU A 162 2.44 -17.84 -28.68
CA LEU A 162 3.54 -18.24 -27.84
C LEU A 162 4.43 -19.23 -28.57
N TYR A 163 5.73 -19.00 -28.48
CA TYR A 163 6.76 -19.85 -29.04
C TYR A 163 7.87 -20.05 -28.02
N LEU A 164 8.68 -21.09 -28.23
CA LEU A 164 9.88 -21.40 -27.46
C LEU A 164 11.08 -21.21 -28.38
N GLU A 165 12.03 -20.36 -28.00
CA GLU A 165 13.29 -20.12 -28.73
C GLU A 165 14.43 -20.80 -27.98
N ASP A 166 15.40 -21.34 -28.71
CA ASP A 166 16.66 -21.83 -28.13
C ASP A 166 17.38 -20.67 -27.44
N ASP A 167 17.74 -20.84 -26.17
CA ASP A 167 18.43 -19.82 -25.39
C ASP A 167 19.94 -19.77 -25.66
N GLY A 168 20.47 -20.67 -26.49
CA GLY A 168 21.88 -20.76 -26.83
C GLY A 168 22.73 -21.45 -25.75
N PHE A 169 22.11 -21.89 -24.65
CA PHE A 169 22.73 -22.61 -23.53
C PHE A 169 22.16 -24.01 -23.34
N GLY A 170 21.39 -24.51 -24.32
CA GLY A 170 20.78 -25.84 -24.29
C GLY A 170 19.41 -25.89 -23.60
N GLY A 171 18.80 -24.73 -23.33
CA GLY A 171 17.42 -24.58 -22.88
C GLY A 171 16.54 -23.87 -23.92
N THR A 172 15.29 -23.58 -23.54
CA THR A 172 14.39 -22.78 -24.37
C THR A 172 13.73 -21.68 -23.55
N THR A 173 13.62 -20.50 -24.13
CA THR A 173 12.95 -19.34 -23.53
C THR A 173 11.61 -19.06 -24.24
N PRO A 174 10.53 -18.79 -23.49
CA PRO A 174 9.26 -18.42 -24.07
C PRO A 174 9.27 -16.98 -24.59
N PHE A 175 8.68 -16.76 -25.77
CA PHE A 175 8.49 -15.44 -26.34
C PHE A 175 7.16 -15.36 -27.12
N LEU A 176 6.57 -14.16 -27.20
CA LEU A 176 5.41 -13.90 -28.06
C LEU A 176 5.85 -13.33 -29.40
N LYS A 177 5.28 -13.85 -30.49
CA LYS A 177 5.35 -13.25 -31.84
C LYS A 177 3.94 -13.01 -32.37
N LEU A 178 3.81 -12.09 -33.33
CA LEU A 178 2.56 -11.92 -34.08
C LEU A 178 2.15 -13.28 -34.67
N ASP A 179 0.87 -13.64 -34.52
CA ASP A 179 0.39 -14.89 -35.08
C ASP A 179 0.26 -14.76 -36.60
N THR A 180 0.75 -15.75 -37.33
CA THR A 180 0.73 -15.77 -38.80
C THR A 180 -0.14 -16.91 -39.32
N LEU A 181 -0.86 -16.63 -40.40
CA LEU A 181 -1.68 -17.56 -41.16
C LEU A 181 -0.96 -17.89 -42.47
N ASP A 182 -1.52 -18.87 -43.20
CA ASP A 182 -1.14 -19.15 -44.59
C ASP A 182 0.38 -19.38 -44.76
N GLY A 183 0.99 -20.10 -43.81
CA GLY A 183 2.42 -20.44 -43.82
C GLY A 183 3.37 -19.27 -43.56
N GLY A 184 2.90 -18.20 -42.91
CA GLY A 184 3.72 -17.02 -42.60
C GLY A 184 3.46 -15.82 -43.53
N THR A 185 2.53 -15.94 -44.47
CA THR A 185 2.31 -14.93 -45.52
C THR A 185 1.31 -13.83 -45.13
N ARG A 186 0.51 -14.06 -44.10
CA ARG A 186 -0.48 -13.11 -43.59
C ARG A 186 -0.51 -13.13 -42.07
N LEU A 187 -0.81 -12.00 -41.42
CA LEU A 187 -1.05 -12.01 -39.98
C LEU A 187 -2.48 -12.45 -39.67
N ARG A 188 -2.66 -13.11 -38.53
CA ARG A 188 -3.99 -13.22 -37.94
C ARG A 188 -4.42 -11.82 -37.50
N ASP A 189 -5.51 -11.34 -38.07
CA ASP A 189 -6.08 -10.01 -37.84
C ASP A 189 -7.39 -10.06 -37.03
N SER A 190 -7.72 -11.22 -36.47
CA SER A 190 -8.99 -11.41 -35.75
C SER A 190 -8.93 -12.47 -34.66
N LEU A 191 -9.74 -12.27 -33.63
CA LEU A 191 -10.01 -13.22 -32.54
C LEU A 191 -11.50 -13.48 -32.44
N ARG A 192 -11.86 -14.74 -32.22
CA ARG A 192 -13.23 -15.19 -32.07
C ARG A 192 -13.54 -15.39 -30.60
N PHE A 193 -14.74 -14.98 -30.24
CA PHE A 193 -15.35 -15.18 -28.95
C PHE A 193 -16.72 -15.81 -29.14
N VAL A 194 -17.27 -16.36 -28.07
CA VAL A 194 -18.66 -16.80 -28.02
C VAL A 194 -19.34 -16.24 -26.78
N LEU A 195 -20.60 -15.84 -26.92
CA LEU A 195 -21.42 -15.45 -25.78
C LEU A 195 -22.34 -16.62 -25.42
N ARG A 196 -22.01 -17.35 -24.34
CA ARG A 196 -22.79 -18.50 -23.86
C ARG A 196 -23.16 -18.33 -22.40
N ASN A 197 -24.45 -18.46 -22.09
CA ASN A 197 -24.97 -18.35 -20.72
C ASN A 197 -24.43 -17.09 -20.00
N ASP A 198 -24.52 -15.93 -20.67
CA ASP A 198 -23.99 -14.65 -20.19
C ASP A 198 -22.48 -14.60 -19.92
N SER A 199 -21.71 -15.53 -20.50
CA SER A 199 -20.25 -15.55 -20.42
C SER A 199 -19.63 -15.33 -21.80
N LEU A 200 -18.70 -14.39 -21.90
CA LEU A 200 -17.90 -14.17 -23.10
C LEU A 200 -16.63 -15.03 -23.00
N ILE A 201 -16.42 -15.91 -23.97
CA ILE A 201 -15.36 -16.92 -23.94
C ILE A 201 -14.54 -16.79 -25.22
N GLN A 202 -13.24 -16.58 -25.11
CA GLN A 202 -12.31 -16.64 -26.23
C GLN A 202 -12.23 -18.05 -26.80
N LEU A 203 -12.28 -18.17 -28.12
CA LEU A 203 -12.26 -19.46 -28.83
C LEU A 203 -10.90 -19.80 -29.45
N ASP A 204 -10.08 -18.80 -29.76
CA ASP A 204 -8.80 -19.00 -30.41
C ASP A 204 -7.67 -19.17 -29.39
N ASP A 205 -6.82 -20.17 -29.60
CA ASP A 205 -5.64 -20.50 -28.78
C ASP A 205 -4.43 -19.60 -29.13
N VAL A 206 -4.58 -18.32 -28.79
CA VAL A 206 -3.59 -17.26 -28.99
C VAL A 206 -3.75 -16.20 -27.91
N TYR A 207 -2.71 -15.41 -27.68
CA TYR A 207 -2.77 -14.22 -26.83
C TYR A 207 -3.27 -13.01 -27.63
N MET A 208 -4.05 -12.16 -26.99
CA MET A 208 -4.27 -10.78 -27.43
C MET A 208 -3.15 -9.93 -26.82
N GLY A 209 -2.13 -9.62 -27.61
CA GLY A 209 -0.98 -8.84 -27.20
C GLY A 209 -1.16 -7.34 -27.43
N LEU A 210 -0.38 -6.54 -26.71
CA LEU A 210 -0.27 -5.10 -26.93
C LEU A 210 0.89 -4.80 -27.89
N VAL A 211 0.64 -4.08 -28.98
CA VAL A 211 1.65 -3.69 -29.96
C VAL A 211 1.60 -2.20 -30.25
N ASN A 212 2.70 -1.60 -30.69
CA ASN A 212 2.69 -0.24 -31.23
C ASN A 212 2.23 -0.22 -32.71
N ASP A 213 2.19 0.97 -33.30
CA ASP A 213 1.81 1.17 -34.70
C ASP A 213 2.78 0.50 -35.70
N LYS A 214 3.99 0.11 -35.27
CA LYS A 214 4.99 -0.65 -36.03
C LYS A 214 4.87 -2.17 -35.84
N LEU A 215 3.80 -2.64 -35.17
CA LEU A 215 3.57 -4.04 -34.79
C LEU A 215 4.68 -4.63 -33.90
N GLN A 216 5.39 -3.78 -33.17
CA GLN A 216 6.35 -4.24 -32.16
C GLN A 216 5.60 -4.50 -30.87
N TRP A 217 5.84 -5.66 -30.27
CA TRP A 217 5.21 -6.06 -29.03
C TRP A 217 5.66 -5.17 -27.88
N ALA A 218 4.72 -4.73 -27.07
CA ALA A 218 4.92 -3.83 -25.94
C ALA A 218 5.03 -4.57 -24.59
N GLY A 219 5.22 -5.90 -24.63
CA GLY A 219 5.48 -6.68 -23.44
C GLY A 219 4.24 -7.16 -22.68
N TYR A 220 3.03 -6.98 -23.20
CA TYR A 220 1.79 -7.40 -22.55
C TYR A 220 0.95 -8.31 -23.43
N GLY A 221 0.24 -9.28 -22.83
CA GLY A 221 -0.77 -10.05 -23.54
C GLY A 221 -1.67 -10.89 -22.64
N ASP A 222 -2.91 -11.08 -23.07
CA ASP A 222 -3.93 -11.88 -22.38
C ASP A 222 -4.45 -12.99 -23.31
N GLY A 223 -4.49 -14.23 -22.85
CA GLY A 223 -5.05 -15.38 -23.56
C GLY A 223 -6.02 -16.16 -22.67
N GLU A 224 -6.72 -17.14 -23.25
CA GLU A 224 -7.73 -17.94 -22.54
C GLU A 224 -8.79 -17.06 -21.82
N ILE A 225 -9.16 -15.93 -22.43
CA ILE A 225 -10.03 -14.94 -21.81
C ILE A 225 -11.44 -15.49 -21.65
N VAL A 226 -11.93 -15.46 -20.41
CA VAL A 226 -13.33 -15.75 -20.05
C VAL A 226 -13.85 -14.63 -19.16
N ILE A 227 -14.97 -14.03 -19.53
CA ILE A 227 -15.67 -13.02 -18.73
C ILE A 227 -17.03 -13.60 -18.34
N ASN A 228 -17.28 -13.78 -17.05
CA ASN A 228 -18.48 -14.42 -16.54
C ASN A 228 -19.12 -13.65 -15.38
N LYS A 229 -20.42 -13.83 -15.20
CA LYS A 229 -21.14 -13.30 -14.03
C LYS A 229 -20.64 -13.97 -12.76
N ILE A 230 -20.60 -13.19 -11.67
CA ILE A 230 -20.36 -13.73 -10.33
C ILE A 230 -21.67 -14.34 -9.83
N THR A 231 -21.61 -15.62 -9.48
CA THR A 231 -22.76 -16.39 -8.97
C THR A 231 -22.72 -16.56 -7.46
N VAL A 232 -21.57 -16.32 -6.83
CA VAL A 232 -21.44 -16.34 -5.37
C VAL A 232 -22.24 -15.16 -4.79
N PRO A 233 -23.17 -15.40 -3.86
CA PRO A 233 -23.97 -14.34 -3.27
C PRO A 233 -23.12 -13.27 -2.60
N LYS A 234 -23.56 -12.01 -2.74
CA LYS A 234 -23.11 -10.88 -1.94
C LYS A 234 -24.12 -10.66 -0.82
N TYR A 235 -23.63 -10.50 0.41
CA TYR A 235 -24.48 -10.19 1.56
C TYR A 235 -24.19 -8.80 2.06
N GLU A 236 -25.25 -8.02 2.31
CA GLU A 236 -25.15 -6.68 2.88
C GLU A 236 -26.29 -6.46 3.87
N PRO A 237 -26.02 -5.86 5.03
CA PRO A 237 -27.09 -5.32 5.86
C PRO A 237 -27.78 -4.15 5.15
N THR A 238 -29.06 -3.95 5.43
CA THR A 238 -29.81 -2.76 5.01
C THR A 238 -29.22 -1.49 5.63
N ALA A 239 -29.47 -0.34 5.00
CA ALA A 239 -29.03 0.96 5.52
C ALA A 239 -29.50 1.22 6.97
N GLU A 240 -30.72 0.80 7.33
CA GLU A 240 -31.22 0.93 8.71
C GLU A 240 -30.53 -0.03 9.71
N GLN A 241 -30.11 -1.20 9.25
CA GLN A 241 -29.31 -2.11 10.08
C GLN A 241 -27.90 -1.55 10.30
N ILE A 242 -27.28 -0.95 9.29
CA ILE A 242 -25.94 -0.32 9.40
C ILE A 242 -25.94 0.82 10.44
N LYS A 243 -27.03 1.60 10.56
CA LYS A 243 -27.17 2.64 11.60
C LYS A 243 -27.08 2.10 13.03
N ARG A 244 -27.33 0.80 13.22
CA ARG A 244 -27.25 0.10 14.52
C ARG A 244 -25.95 -0.70 14.67
N ALA A 245 -24.97 -0.45 13.81
CA ALA A 245 -23.69 -1.16 13.86
C ALA A 245 -23.01 -0.97 15.22
N GLN A 246 -22.46 -2.07 15.73
CA GLN A 246 -21.64 -2.12 16.92
C GLN A 246 -20.17 -2.20 16.51
N LEU A 247 -19.28 -1.80 17.41
CA LEU A 247 -17.85 -1.94 17.20
C LEU A 247 -17.36 -3.19 17.92
N TYR A 248 -16.47 -3.92 17.25
CA TYR A 248 -15.73 -5.04 17.81
C TYR A 248 -14.25 -4.80 17.58
N ILE A 249 -13.41 -5.32 18.47
CA ILE A 249 -12.00 -5.50 18.20
C ILE A 249 -11.84 -6.88 17.58
N MET A 250 -11.19 -6.93 16.42
CA MET A 250 -10.61 -8.16 15.89
C MET A 250 -9.13 -8.23 16.27
N ARG A 251 -8.75 -9.33 16.92
CA ARG A 251 -7.35 -9.70 17.19
C ARG A 251 -6.92 -10.81 16.25
N THR A 252 -5.72 -10.73 15.72
CA THR A 252 -5.16 -11.71 14.75
C THR A 252 -3.68 -11.92 15.02
N GLY A 253 -3.18 -13.14 14.93
CA GLY A 253 -1.76 -13.44 15.18
C GLY A 253 -1.54 -14.90 15.57
N ASP A 254 -0.30 -15.36 15.42
CA ASP A 254 0.17 -16.63 15.96
C ASP A 254 0.25 -16.59 17.50
N ALA A 255 0.43 -17.70 18.21
CA ALA A 255 0.67 -17.77 19.65
C ALA A 255 2.06 -17.24 19.98
N ASP A 256 3.02 -17.44 19.07
CA ASP A 256 4.39 -16.95 19.19
C ASP A 256 4.53 -15.49 18.74
N SER A 257 3.52 -14.97 18.01
CA SER A 257 3.46 -13.57 17.62
C SER A 257 2.48 -12.81 18.50
N THR A 258 2.79 -11.57 18.82
CA THR A 258 1.85 -10.69 19.47
C THR A 258 0.67 -10.39 18.52
N ARG A 259 -0.57 -10.61 19.00
CA ARG A 259 -1.76 -10.40 18.17
C ARG A 259 -1.86 -8.92 17.75
N ASP A 260 -2.09 -8.66 16.47
CA ASP A 260 -2.50 -7.38 15.92
C ASP A 260 -3.97 -7.09 16.22
N TRP A 261 -4.32 -5.81 16.29
CA TRP A 261 -5.62 -5.31 16.74
C TRP A 261 -6.20 -4.35 15.72
N GLN A 262 -7.48 -4.52 15.41
CA GLN A 262 -8.21 -3.61 14.55
C GLN A 262 -9.66 -3.49 14.99
N VAL A 263 -10.26 -2.32 14.78
CA VAL A 263 -11.69 -2.10 15.00
C VAL A 263 -12.43 -2.50 13.74
N VAL A 264 -13.47 -3.33 13.89
CA VAL A 264 -14.39 -3.72 12.83
C VAL A 264 -15.82 -3.38 13.23
N LYS A 265 -16.63 -3.00 12.23
CA LYS A 265 -18.07 -2.79 12.42
C LYS A 265 -18.79 -4.13 12.30
N THR A 266 -19.77 -4.35 13.17
CA THR A 266 -20.64 -5.50 13.11
C THR A 266 -22.10 -5.08 13.19
N VAL A 267 -22.98 -5.86 12.57
CA VAL A 267 -24.43 -5.67 12.64
C VAL A 267 -25.05 -7.00 13.04
N LYS A 268 -25.88 -7.00 14.07
CA LYS A 268 -26.63 -8.19 14.50
C LYS A 268 -28.10 -8.06 14.11
N ASP A 269 -28.65 -9.08 13.47
CA ASP A 269 -30.06 -9.18 13.11
C ASP A 269 -30.60 -10.58 13.44
N GLY A 270 -31.28 -10.70 14.58
CA GLY A 270 -31.65 -12.01 15.11
C GLY A 270 -30.41 -12.89 15.38
N ASN A 271 -30.33 -14.03 14.68
CA ASN A 271 -29.19 -14.93 14.71
C ASN A 271 -28.12 -14.58 13.67
N ASP A 272 -28.45 -13.75 12.68
CA ASP A 272 -27.49 -13.33 11.68
C ASP A 272 -26.56 -12.26 12.27
N ILE A 273 -25.28 -12.34 11.91
CA ILE A 273 -24.30 -11.32 12.20
C ILE A 273 -23.54 -10.98 10.94
N TYR A 274 -23.38 -9.69 10.69
CA TYR A 274 -22.60 -9.17 9.59
C TYR A 274 -21.34 -8.55 10.14
N VAL A 275 -20.20 -8.86 9.54
CA VAL A 275 -18.91 -8.27 9.88
C VAL A 275 -18.40 -7.52 8.65
N CYS A 276 -18.10 -6.24 8.83
CA CYS A 276 -17.57 -5.39 7.76
C CYS A 276 -16.17 -5.87 7.37
N ASN A 277 -15.82 -5.74 6.09
CA ASN A 277 -14.52 -6.17 5.57
C ASN A 277 -13.36 -5.49 6.34
N PRO A 278 -12.57 -6.22 7.15
CA PRO A 278 -11.50 -5.65 7.96
C PRO A 278 -10.35 -5.06 7.14
N TYR A 279 -10.23 -5.43 5.87
CA TYR A 279 -9.17 -4.92 4.99
C TYR A 279 -9.32 -3.42 4.72
N ASN A 280 -10.56 -2.94 4.56
CA ASN A 280 -10.83 -1.55 4.17
C ASN A 280 -11.98 -0.89 4.96
N ASN A 281 -12.67 -1.62 5.82
CA ASN A 281 -13.84 -1.17 6.59
C ASN A 281 -14.96 -0.52 5.75
N SER A 282 -15.11 -0.94 4.49
CA SER A 282 -16.11 -0.42 3.55
C SER A 282 -17.55 -0.77 3.95
N ASP A 283 -18.44 0.21 3.96
CA ASP A 283 -19.88 0.01 4.22
C ASP A 283 -20.62 -0.78 3.12
N SER A 284 -19.95 -1.08 2.00
CA SER A 284 -20.49 -1.92 0.91
C SER A 284 -19.91 -3.33 0.86
N GLN A 285 -19.09 -3.71 1.85
CA GLN A 285 -18.40 -5.00 1.88
C GLN A 285 -18.58 -5.65 3.25
N TRP A 286 -19.46 -6.64 3.30
CA TRP A 286 -19.82 -7.36 4.52
C TRP A 286 -19.76 -8.86 4.28
N MET A 287 -19.48 -9.62 5.33
CA MET A 287 -19.74 -11.04 5.33
C MET A 287 -20.87 -11.33 6.30
N LYS A 288 -21.68 -12.31 5.93
CA LYS A 288 -22.78 -12.78 6.74
C LYS A 288 -22.40 -14.08 7.43
N GLY A 289 -22.56 -14.12 8.74
CA GLY A 289 -22.46 -15.31 9.56
C GLY A 289 -23.74 -15.52 10.36
N SER A 290 -23.75 -16.58 11.15
CA SER A 290 -24.87 -16.93 12.04
C SER A 290 -24.36 -17.38 13.41
N LEU A 291 -25.08 -17.00 14.46
CA LEU A 291 -24.88 -17.52 15.81
C LEU A 291 -25.61 -18.85 15.95
N GLN A 292 -24.83 -19.92 16.14
CA GLN A 292 -25.30 -21.30 16.32
C GLN A 292 -24.94 -21.76 17.73
N GLY A 293 -25.81 -21.45 18.69
CA GLY A 293 -25.53 -21.68 20.10
C GLY A 293 -24.33 -20.87 20.57
N ASN A 294 -23.23 -21.55 20.92
CA ASN A 294 -22.00 -20.92 21.40
C ASN A 294 -20.94 -20.74 20.30
N MET A 295 -21.33 -20.86 19.03
CA MET A 295 -20.44 -20.77 17.87
C MET A 295 -20.91 -19.65 16.94
N LEU A 296 -19.95 -18.90 16.42
CA LEU A 296 -20.14 -17.97 15.32
C LEU A 296 -19.65 -18.64 14.03
N HIS A 297 -20.58 -18.91 13.12
CA HIS A 297 -20.34 -19.63 11.86
C HIS A 297 -20.39 -18.68 10.67
N PHE A 298 -19.40 -18.73 9.78
CA PHE A 298 -19.48 -18.15 8.44
C PHE A 298 -19.19 -19.21 7.38
N ASP A 299 -19.97 -19.20 6.28
CA ASP A 299 -19.62 -19.98 5.09
C ASP A 299 -18.25 -19.53 4.55
N GLY A 300 -17.43 -20.50 4.16
CA GLY A 300 -16.03 -20.27 3.78
C GLY A 300 -15.81 -19.62 2.41
N ASN A 301 -16.87 -19.21 1.72
CA ASN A 301 -16.80 -18.55 0.41
C ASN A 301 -17.93 -17.54 0.21
N GLN A 302 -17.65 -16.26 0.43
CA GLN A 302 -18.63 -15.18 0.25
C GLN A 302 -18.05 -14.06 -0.61
N TYR A 303 -18.84 -13.54 -1.55
CA TYR A 303 -18.40 -12.43 -2.39
C TYR A 303 -18.53 -11.11 -1.63
N LEU A 304 -17.47 -10.31 -1.60
CA LEU A 304 -17.42 -9.02 -0.89
C LEU A 304 -17.68 -7.83 -1.80
N GLY A 305 -17.44 -7.95 -3.10
CA GLY A 305 -17.51 -6.85 -4.05
C GLY A 305 -16.18 -6.56 -4.73
N ILE A 306 -16.09 -5.39 -5.35
CA ILE A 306 -14.90 -4.93 -6.07
C ILE A 306 -14.04 -4.07 -5.15
N ASP A 307 -12.73 -4.31 -5.17
CA ASP A 307 -11.74 -3.33 -4.74
C ASP A 307 -11.48 -2.36 -5.89
N SER A 308 -11.97 -1.13 -5.77
CA SER A 308 -11.81 -0.10 -6.81
C SER A 308 -10.36 0.39 -6.94
N THR A 309 -9.50 0.12 -5.96
CA THR A 309 -8.08 0.51 -6.00
C THR A 309 -7.30 -0.38 -6.93
N TYR A 310 -7.57 -1.69 -6.88
CA TYR A 310 -6.86 -2.70 -7.66
C TYR A 310 -7.68 -3.26 -8.82
N MET A 311 -8.95 -2.87 -8.94
CA MET A 311 -9.90 -3.36 -9.94
C MET A 311 -10.02 -4.89 -9.94
N ILE A 312 -10.13 -5.45 -8.74
CA ILE A 312 -10.25 -6.90 -8.49
C ILE A 312 -11.50 -7.24 -7.67
N HIS A 313 -12.01 -8.45 -7.86
CA HIS A 313 -13.10 -9.02 -7.08
C HIS A 313 -12.58 -9.65 -5.79
N LEU A 314 -13.10 -9.18 -4.66
CA LEU A 314 -12.77 -9.67 -3.33
C LEU A 314 -13.77 -10.72 -2.85
N TYR A 315 -13.25 -11.72 -2.16
CA TYR A 315 -13.99 -12.79 -1.52
C TYR A 315 -13.52 -12.94 -0.08
N SER A 316 -14.46 -13.17 0.84
CA SER A 316 -14.12 -13.70 2.15
C SER A 316 -13.96 -15.22 2.03
N ARG A 317 -12.78 -15.70 2.44
CA ARG A 317 -12.42 -17.11 2.40
C ARG A 317 -11.99 -17.60 3.77
N ALA A 318 -12.58 -18.70 4.23
CA ALA A 318 -12.01 -19.45 5.34
C ALA A 318 -10.82 -20.27 4.82
N ALA A 319 -9.80 -20.42 5.66
CA ALA A 319 -8.61 -21.18 5.34
C ALA A 319 -8.00 -21.86 6.56
N HIS A 320 -7.20 -22.90 6.32
CA HIS A 320 -6.19 -23.36 7.25
C HIS A 320 -4.83 -22.78 6.83
N TYR A 321 -3.98 -22.45 7.81
CA TYR A 321 -2.61 -22.04 7.57
C TYR A 321 -1.60 -23.08 8.05
N THR A 322 -0.44 -23.10 7.40
CA THR A 322 0.75 -23.84 7.85
C THR A 322 1.91 -22.87 7.92
N LEU A 323 2.59 -22.83 9.07
CA LEU A 323 3.84 -22.11 9.24
C LEU A 323 4.99 -23.01 8.78
N HIS A 324 5.81 -22.49 7.88
CA HIS A 324 7.06 -23.08 7.42
C HIS A 324 8.22 -22.27 7.98
N GLU A 325 9.33 -22.93 8.26
CA GLU A 325 10.58 -22.28 8.65
C GLU A 325 11.69 -22.81 7.75
N GLU A 326 12.32 -21.92 7.00
CA GLU A 326 13.44 -22.23 6.11
C GLU A 326 14.68 -21.48 6.58
N SER A 327 15.82 -22.16 6.61
CA SER A 327 17.11 -21.54 6.85
C SER A 327 17.80 -21.32 5.51
N ASP A 328 18.17 -20.07 5.19
CA ASP A 328 18.99 -19.76 4.03
C ASP A 328 20.42 -20.28 4.30
N PRO A 329 20.89 -21.32 3.57
CA PRO A 329 22.19 -21.92 3.85
C PRO A 329 23.36 -21.02 3.43
N VAL A 330 23.12 -19.97 2.64
CA VAL A 330 24.14 -19.02 2.15
C VAL A 330 24.30 -17.84 3.10
N TRP A 331 23.19 -17.31 3.61
CA TRP A 331 23.19 -16.11 4.46
C TRP A 331 22.96 -16.39 5.95
N GLY A 332 22.63 -17.63 6.33
CA GLY A 332 22.36 -18.01 7.72
C GLY A 332 21.11 -17.35 8.31
N THR A 333 20.20 -16.86 7.45
CA THR A 333 18.96 -16.20 7.86
C THR A 333 17.82 -17.22 7.91
N ASN A 334 17.11 -17.28 9.04
CA ASN A 334 15.86 -18.05 9.13
C ASN A 334 14.69 -17.19 8.61
N THR A 335 13.95 -17.72 7.65
CA THR A 335 12.72 -17.13 7.13
C THR A 335 11.55 -18.04 7.47
N SER A 336 10.59 -17.53 8.23
CA SER A 336 9.33 -18.25 8.46
C SER A 336 8.27 -17.78 7.46
N TYR A 337 7.30 -18.61 7.07
CA TYR A 337 6.25 -18.20 6.14
C TYR A 337 4.97 -19.01 6.24
N TYR A 338 3.85 -18.38 5.90
CA TYR A 338 2.55 -19.05 5.88
C TYR A 338 2.18 -19.52 4.47
N THR A 339 1.68 -20.76 4.38
CA THR A 339 0.87 -21.24 3.25
C THR A 339 -0.57 -21.43 3.71
N PHE A 340 -1.51 -21.27 2.79
CA PHE A 340 -2.94 -21.37 3.10
C PHE A 340 -3.61 -22.41 2.22
N SER A 341 -4.60 -23.11 2.77
CA SER A 341 -5.52 -23.98 2.04
C SER A 341 -6.94 -23.61 2.40
N PHE A 342 -7.87 -23.58 1.44
CA PHE A 342 -9.23 -23.17 1.73
C PHE A 342 -9.96 -24.17 2.63
N ALA A 343 -10.72 -23.63 3.58
CA ALA A 343 -11.58 -24.35 4.50
C ALA A 343 -13.07 -24.12 4.12
N PRO A 344 -13.97 -25.06 4.45
CA PRO A 344 -15.39 -24.94 4.11
C PRO A 344 -16.12 -23.85 4.92
N ALA A 345 -15.63 -23.51 6.11
CA ALA A 345 -16.26 -22.54 7.00
C ALA A 345 -15.24 -21.88 7.95
N LEU A 346 -15.61 -20.71 8.47
CA LEU A 346 -14.95 -20.06 9.59
C LEU A 346 -15.81 -20.27 10.84
N ASP A 347 -15.54 -21.35 11.57
CA ASP A 347 -16.23 -21.72 12.80
C ASP A 347 -15.47 -21.21 14.01
N MET A 348 -16.05 -20.21 14.67
CA MET A 348 -15.43 -19.50 15.77
C MET A 348 -16.21 -19.75 17.07
N PRO A 349 -15.73 -20.65 17.95
CA PRO A 349 -16.37 -20.87 19.23
C PRO A 349 -16.29 -19.61 20.09
N TYR A 350 -17.23 -19.47 21.03
CA TYR A 350 -17.15 -18.43 22.05
C TYR A 350 -16.00 -18.75 23.01
N ASN A 351 -15.07 -17.83 23.10
CA ASN A 351 -13.95 -17.83 24.00
C ASN A 351 -14.31 -17.05 25.26
N THR A 352 -14.55 -17.76 26.36
CA THR A 352 -14.94 -17.18 27.65
C THR A 352 -13.84 -16.33 28.28
N ALA A 353 -12.55 -16.66 28.04
CA ALA A 353 -11.43 -15.89 28.58
C ALA A 353 -11.27 -14.53 27.89
N ALA A 354 -11.55 -14.47 26.59
CA ALA A 354 -11.49 -13.26 25.80
C ALA A 354 -12.81 -12.47 25.73
N GLY A 355 -13.92 -13.04 26.23
CA GLY A 355 -15.26 -12.46 26.13
C GLY A 355 -15.71 -12.23 24.68
N GLY A 356 -15.43 -13.19 23.79
CA GLY A 356 -15.57 -13.00 22.35
C GLY A 356 -15.71 -14.30 21.56
N TYR A 357 -15.74 -14.23 20.23
CA TYR A 357 -15.79 -15.39 19.33
C TYR A 357 -14.48 -15.52 18.56
N GLY A 358 -13.87 -16.69 18.57
CA GLY A 358 -12.61 -16.93 17.87
C GLY A 358 -11.95 -18.20 18.32
N VAL A 359 -10.99 -18.67 17.53
CA VAL A 359 -10.11 -19.76 17.96
C VAL A 359 -9.10 -19.25 18.99
N GLY A 360 -8.70 -20.13 19.91
CA GLY A 360 -7.83 -19.79 21.03
C GLY A 360 -6.37 -19.61 20.58
N ASP A 361 -5.46 -19.62 21.56
CA ASP A 361 -4.01 -19.57 21.30
C ASP A 361 -3.40 -20.98 21.18
N ALA A 362 -4.22 -22.03 21.08
CA ALA A 362 -3.71 -23.39 20.96
C ALA A 362 -2.97 -23.56 19.62
N ALA A 363 -1.77 -24.14 19.65
CA ALA A 363 -0.94 -24.36 18.46
C ALA A 363 -1.61 -25.26 17.39
N ALA A 364 -2.64 -26.05 17.77
CA ALA A 364 -3.44 -26.85 16.85
C ALA A 364 -4.47 -26.02 16.05
N ASP A 365 -4.76 -24.78 16.47
CA ASP A 365 -5.74 -23.92 15.82
C ASP A 365 -5.13 -23.26 14.59
N THR A 366 -5.24 -23.92 13.44
CA THR A 366 -4.72 -23.45 12.16
C THR A 366 -5.69 -22.57 11.37
N LEU A 367 -6.77 -22.10 12.00
CA LEU A 367 -7.82 -21.35 11.30
C LEU A 367 -7.33 -19.95 10.90
N ALA A 368 -7.60 -19.59 9.66
CA ALA A 368 -7.34 -18.28 9.09
C ALA A 368 -8.55 -17.76 8.32
N TRP A 369 -8.66 -16.44 8.28
CA TRP A 369 -9.63 -15.74 7.47
C TRP A 369 -8.90 -14.86 6.45
N LEU A 370 -9.20 -15.06 5.17
CA LEU A 370 -8.58 -14.36 4.05
C LEU A 370 -9.58 -13.41 3.39
N ILE A 371 -9.10 -12.21 3.06
CA ILE A 371 -9.70 -11.34 2.06
C ILE A 371 -8.97 -11.64 0.76
N ASN A 372 -9.58 -12.50 -0.05
CA ASN A 372 -8.98 -13.13 -1.21
C ASN A 372 -9.37 -12.41 -2.51
N ALA A 373 -8.43 -12.26 -3.43
CA ALA A 373 -8.70 -11.86 -4.80
C ALA A 373 -9.10 -13.10 -5.60
N GLY A 374 -10.35 -13.13 -6.09
CA GLY A 374 -10.92 -14.34 -6.68
C GLY A 374 -11.21 -15.41 -5.63
N ASN A 375 -11.63 -16.60 -6.07
CA ASN A 375 -12.15 -17.64 -5.17
C ASN A 375 -11.64 -19.06 -5.44
N THR A 376 -10.74 -19.27 -6.40
CA THR A 376 -10.26 -20.62 -6.77
C THR A 376 -8.94 -20.99 -6.12
N VAL A 377 -8.07 -20.00 -5.84
CA VAL A 377 -6.77 -20.21 -5.20
C VAL A 377 -6.52 -19.17 -4.10
N PRO A 378 -5.77 -19.51 -3.04
CA PRO A 378 -5.33 -18.54 -2.04
C PRO A 378 -4.40 -17.50 -2.67
N PHE A 379 -4.96 -16.33 -2.94
CA PHE A 379 -4.28 -15.15 -3.48
C PHE A 379 -4.93 -13.93 -2.86
N PHE A 380 -4.38 -13.43 -1.75
CA PHE A 380 -5.09 -12.54 -0.84
C PHE A 380 -4.49 -11.13 -0.76
N VAL A 381 -5.36 -10.15 -0.51
CA VAL A 381 -4.96 -8.78 -0.16
C VAL A 381 -4.69 -8.65 1.34
N SER A 382 -5.35 -9.49 2.15
CA SER A 382 -5.13 -9.53 3.60
C SER A 382 -5.43 -10.91 4.16
N SER A 383 -4.72 -11.29 5.22
CA SER A 383 -4.92 -12.53 5.96
C SER A 383 -4.97 -12.25 7.46
N TYR A 384 -5.88 -12.95 8.14
CA TYR A 384 -6.09 -12.86 9.57
C TYR A 384 -5.99 -14.27 10.15
N ILE A 385 -4.83 -14.61 10.68
CA ILE A 385 -4.61 -15.90 11.35
C ILE A 385 -5.19 -15.85 12.76
N ARG A 386 -5.89 -16.92 13.14
CA ARG A 386 -6.58 -17.07 14.43
C ARG A 386 -7.42 -15.84 14.80
N PRO A 387 -8.39 -15.42 13.96
CA PRO A 387 -9.19 -14.24 14.26
C PRO A 387 -9.99 -14.44 15.56
N LEU A 388 -9.99 -13.41 16.41
CA LEU A 388 -10.73 -13.35 17.67
C LEU A 388 -11.46 -12.01 17.77
N PHE A 389 -12.78 -12.07 17.88
CA PHE A 389 -13.66 -10.91 17.94
C PHE A 389 -14.22 -10.72 19.33
N SER A 390 -13.97 -9.56 19.92
CA SER A 390 -14.57 -9.18 21.20
C SER A 390 -15.32 -7.85 21.06
N PRO A 391 -16.46 -7.66 21.75
CA PRO A 391 -17.17 -6.37 21.77
C PRO A 391 -16.22 -5.23 22.16
N TYR A 392 -16.40 -4.07 21.53
CA TYR A 392 -15.59 -2.89 21.79
C TYR A 392 -16.45 -1.73 22.28
N ALA A 393 -16.19 -1.29 23.51
CA ALA A 393 -16.66 -0.02 24.03
C ALA A 393 -15.50 0.98 23.94
N ASP A 394 -15.74 2.11 23.27
CA ASP A 394 -14.77 3.18 23.14
C ASP A 394 -14.72 4.03 24.43
N GLU A 395 -14.16 3.43 25.48
CA GLU A 395 -13.98 4.02 26.81
C GLU A 395 -12.57 4.59 27.02
N ALA A 396 -11.83 4.80 25.94
CA ALA A 396 -10.43 5.21 26.03
C ALA A 396 -10.29 6.65 26.58
N SER A 397 -9.39 6.82 27.54
CA SER A 397 -9.24 8.04 28.34
C SER A 397 -8.26 9.06 27.76
N GLY A 398 -7.65 8.78 26.61
CA GLY A 398 -6.73 9.67 25.89
C GLY A 398 -5.38 9.02 25.58
N PRO A 399 -4.61 9.56 24.62
CA PRO A 399 -3.39 8.92 24.17
C PRO A 399 -2.24 9.08 25.17
N GLN A 400 -1.27 8.18 25.09
CA GLN A 400 0.05 8.36 25.73
C GLN A 400 0.91 9.30 24.88
N ALA A 401 1.86 10.01 25.48
CA ALA A 401 2.73 10.94 24.74
C ALA A 401 3.55 10.20 23.65
N PRO A 402 3.76 10.81 22.47
CA PRO A 402 4.59 10.22 21.42
C PRO A 402 6.07 10.20 21.82
N GLN A 403 6.88 9.39 21.14
CA GLN A 403 8.33 9.35 21.37
C GLN A 403 9.09 9.38 20.05
N PHE A 404 10.00 10.34 19.88
CA PHE A 404 10.91 10.40 18.73
C PHE A 404 12.00 9.34 18.82
N GLN A 405 12.45 8.85 17.67
CA GLN A 405 13.66 8.04 17.58
C GLN A 405 14.83 8.88 17.06
N ALA A 406 15.93 8.89 17.82
CA ALA A 406 17.04 9.80 17.55
C ALA A 406 17.73 9.60 16.20
N ASN A 407 17.68 8.39 15.66
CA ASN A 407 18.23 8.04 14.35
C ASN A 407 17.19 8.07 13.22
N GLN A 408 15.99 8.60 13.46
CA GLN A 408 14.91 8.65 12.46
C GLN A 408 14.24 10.02 12.35
N CYS A 409 14.97 11.07 12.70
CA CYS A 409 14.59 12.45 12.46
C CYS A 409 15.76 13.17 11.79
N LYS A 410 15.62 13.51 10.52
CA LYS A 410 16.61 14.26 9.75
C LYS A 410 16.05 15.61 9.31
N PRO A 411 16.86 16.69 9.42
CA PRO A 411 16.47 17.98 8.87
C PRO A 411 16.45 17.92 7.34
N TYR A 412 15.74 18.85 6.73
CA TYR A 412 15.82 19.08 5.29
C TYR A 412 17.25 19.45 4.87
N THR A 413 17.73 18.86 3.77
CA THR A 413 18.95 19.29 3.08
C THR A 413 18.67 19.54 1.61
N THR A 414 19.38 20.49 1.00
CA THR A 414 19.25 20.78 -0.43
C THR A 414 19.71 19.61 -1.32
N GLU A 415 20.60 18.76 -0.80
CA GLU A 415 21.10 17.57 -1.50
C GLU A 415 20.05 16.45 -1.55
N GLU A 416 19.41 16.15 -0.42
CA GLU A 416 18.36 15.12 -0.37
C GLU A 416 17.02 15.67 -0.91
N GLY A 417 16.79 16.99 -0.84
CA GLY A 417 15.55 17.64 -1.32
C GLY A 417 14.35 17.47 -0.37
N TYR A 418 14.53 16.78 0.75
CA TYR A 418 13.54 16.60 1.82
C TYR A 418 14.26 16.35 3.15
N GLY A 419 13.54 16.54 4.25
CA GLY A 419 13.85 15.98 5.57
C GLY A 419 12.76 14.97 5.94
N TYR A 420 12.94 14.22 7.02
CA TYR A 420 11.94 13.26 7.47
C TYR A 420 11.91 13.14 8.98
N ILE A 421 10.72 12.93 9.54
CA ILE A 421 10.49 12.88 10.98
C ILE A 421 9.70 11.63 11.31
N THR A 422 10.18 10.85 12.28
CA THR A 422 9.54 9.62 12.73
C THR A 422 9.34 9.65 14.24
N PHE A 423 8.13 9.32 14.66
CA PHE A 423 7.79 9.15 16.07
C PHE A 423 6.97 7.87 16.25
N SER A 424 7.11 7.28 17.43
CA SER A 424 6.26 6.19 17.89
C SER A 424 5.09 6.71 18.71
N TYR A 425 3.97 6.00 18.66
CA TYR A 425 2.79 6.25 19.46
C TYR A 425 2.27 4.92 20.03
N SER A 426 1.62 4.98 21.20
CA SER A 426 0.94 3.83 21.78
C SER A 426 -0.40 3.61 21.08
N LYS A 427 -0.72 2.36 20.75
CA LYS A 427 -2.05 1.92 20.31
C LYS A 427 -3.07 1.85 21.45
N PHE A 428 -2.60 2.03 22.69
CA PHE A 428 -3.40 1.95 23.92
C PHE A 428 -3.34 3.26 24.70
N ASP A 429 -4.42 3.56 25.41
CA ASP A 429 -4.48 4.69 26.35
C ASP A 429 -3.61 4.43 27.60
N LYS A 430 -3.61 5.38 28.56
CA LYS A 430 -2.84 5.24 29.81
C LYS A 430 -3.34 4.11 30.74
N LYS A 431 -4.54 3.58 30.50
CA LYS A 431 -5.17 2.49 31.26
C LYS A 431 -5.05 1.13 30.55
N GLY A 432 -4.46 1.08 29.36
CA GLY A 432 -4.33 -0.14 28.57
C GLY A 432 -5.55 -0.45 27.71
N HIS A 433 -6.47 0.50 27.49
CA HIS A 433 -7.58 0.35 26.55
C HIS A 433 -7.13 0.66 25.13
N PHE A 434 -7.50 -0.18 24.17
CA PHE A 434 -7.15 0.01 22.76
C PHE A 434 -7.83 1.27 22.21
N LEU A 435 -7.06 2.13 21.56
CA LEU A 435 -7.53 3.38 20.96
C LEU A 435 -8.06 3.11 19.56
N ASN A 436 -9.31 3.46 19.28
CA ASN A 436 -9.88 3.40 17.94
C ASN A 436 -9.06 4.26 16.94
N PRO A 437 -8.36 3.67 15.96
CA PRO A 437 -7.49 4.44 15.06
C PRO A 437 -8.22 5.50 14.24
N SER A 438 -9.51 5.32 13.94
CA SER A 438 -10.32 6.30 13.19
C SER A 438 -10.57 7.61 13.96
N LYS A 439 -10.33 7.63 15.27
CA LYS A 439 -10.44 8.82 16.13
C LYS A 439 -9.08 9.36 16.58
N TYR A 440 -7.99 8.81 16.04
CA TYR A 440 -6.64 9.04 16.54
C TYR A 440 -5.78 9.76 15.50
N PHE A 441 -5.33 10.96 15.86
CA PHE A 441 -4.61 11.88 14.98
C PHE A 441 -3.32 12.38 15.65
N TYR A 442 -2.43 12.93 14.84
CA TYR A 442 -1.34 13.77 15.31
C TYR A 442 -1.42 15.17 14.70
N ARG A 443 -0.89 16.14 15.45
CA ARG A 443 -0.63 17.53 15.05
C ARG A 443 0.85 17.78 15.11
N VAL A 444 1.34 18.65 14.23
CA VAL A 444 2.75 19.02 14.15
C VAL A 444 2.91 20.50 14.47
N PHE A 445 3.95 20.83 15.20
CA PHE A 445 4.30 22.19 15.58
C PHE A 445 5.77 22.47 15.26
N THR A 446 6.14 23.73 15.08
CA THR A 446 7.52 24.15 14.89
C THR A 446 7.90 25.26 15.87
N LEU A 447 9.19 25.34 16.19
CA LEU A 447 9.81 26.53 16.75
C LEU A 447 10.78 27.09 15.72
N LEU A 448 10.69 28.38 15.45
CA LEU A 448 11.50 29.09 14.45
C LEU A 448 12.81 29.60 15.08
N THR A 449 12.85 29.76 16.40
CA THR A 449 13.99 30.24 17.17
C THR A 449 14.31 29.31 18.36
N ASP A 450 15.41 29.61 19.05
CA ASP A 450 15.79 28.96 20.29
C ASP A 450 15.25 29.69 21.54
N ASP A 451 14.41 30.72 21.36
CA ASP A 451 13.79 31.44 22.47
C ASP A 451 12.83 30.51 23.23
N PRO A 452 13.07 30.24 24.54
CA PRO A 452 12.19 29.39 25.34
C PRO A 452 10.78 29.97 25.55
N MET A 453 10.56 31.25 25.22
CA MET A 453 9.26 31.93 25.31
C MET A 453 8.53 32.01 23.96
N GLU A 454 9.12 31.50 22.87
CA GLU A 454 8.45 31.46 21.58
C GLU A 454 7.22 30.52 21.63
N PRO A 455 6.03 30.98 21.21
CA PRO A 455 4.87 30.11 21.13
C PRO A 455 5.04 29.07 20.01
N PRO A 456 4.58 27.81 20.20
CA PRO A 456 4.58 26.81 19.14
C PRO A 456 3.76 27.27 17.93
N HIS A 457 4.33 27.14 16.73
CA HIS A 457 3.62 27.41 15.49
C HIS A 457 3.01 26.12 14.95
N GLU A 458 1.70 26.04 14.76
CA GLU A 458 1.06 24.86 14.18
C GLU A 458 1.47 24.72 12.70
N PHE A 459 1.97 23.53 12.35
CA PHE A 459 2.39 23.21 11.00
C PHE A 459 1.19 22.80 10.16
N VAL A 460 1.01 23.47 9.01
CA VAL A 460 -0.06 23.18 8.05
C VAL A 460 0.53 22.38 6.89
N PHE A 461 0.08 21.14 6.72
CA PHE A 461 0.40 20.34 5.56
C PHE A 461 -0.41 20.84 4.36
N LYS A 462 0.25 21.53 3.43
CA LYS A 462 -0.38 22.15 2.26
C LYS A 462 -0.63 21.13 1.16
N ALA A 463 -1.84 21.11 0.59
CA ALA A 463 -2.19 20.14 -0.46
C ALA A 463 -1.35 20.28 -1.74
N ASP A 464 -0.87 21.49 -2.05
CA ASP A 464 0.01 21.75 -3.20
C ASP A 464 1.43 21.17 -3.03
N THR A 465 1.88 21.03 -1.79
CA THR A 465 3.19 20.49 -1.42
C THR A 465 3.11 18.98 -1.21
N TYR A 466 2.03 18.53 -0.56
CA TYR A 466 1.76 17.13 -0.23
C TYR A 466 0.63 16.61 -1.14
N GLY A 467 0.97 16.27 -2.39
CA GLY A 467 0.00 16.07 -3.49
C GLY A 467 -1.06 14.97 -3.26
N SER A 468 -0.86 14.09 -2.28
CA SER A 468 -1.86 13.10 -1.87
C SER A 468 -2.98 13.66 -1.00
N LEU A 469 -2.79 14.83 -0.37
CA LEU A 469 -3.79 15.49 0.45
C LEU A 469 -4.82 16.21 -0.43
N LYS A 470 -6.11 16.02 -0.13
CA LYS A 470 -7.20 16.70 -0.85
C LYS A 470 -7.33 18.18 -0.50
N ASN A 471 -6.99 18.54 0.74
CA ASN A 471 -7.07 19.89 1.29
C ASN A 471 -5.92 20.08 2.28
N ASP A 472 -5.59 21.33 2.57
CA ASP A 472 -4.69 21.68 3.66
C ASP A 472 -5.14 21.03 4.98
N ALA A 473 -4.19 20.48 5.74
CA ALA A 473 -4.48 19.75 6.97
C ALA A 473 -3.51 20.11 8.10
N THR A 474 -4.03 20.26 9.31
CA THR A 474 -3.23 20.36 10.56
C THR A 474 -3.33 19.10 11.42
N GLN A 475 -4.30 18.23 11.13
CA GLN A 475 -4.49 16.95 11.81
C GLN A 475 -4.38 15.81 10.81
N ILE A 476 -3.44 14.91 11.05
CA ILE A 476 -3.22 13.74 10.20
C ILE A 476 -3.57 12.48 11.01
N PRO A 477 -4.39 11.56 10.48
CA PRO A 477 -4.65 10.29 11.14
C PRO A 477 -3.35 9.53 11.39
N VAL A 478 -3.19 8.89 12.56
CA VAL A 478 -1.94 8.18 12.91
C VAL A 478 -1.65 6.96 12.02
N GLN A 479 -2.66 6.48 11.28
CA GLN A 479 -2.56 5.40 10.29
C GLN A 479 -2.61 5.89 8.83
N TYR A 480 -2.55 7.19 8.60
CA TYR A 480 -2.50 7.73 7.23
C TYR A 480 -1.11 7.48 6.62
N ALA A 481 -1.08 6.84 5.46
CA ALA A 481 0.12 6.63 4.67
C ALA A 481 -0.19 6.73 3.18
N ASP A 482 0.64 7.45 2.44
CA ASP A 482 0.52 7.59 0.99
C ASP A 482 1.72 7.00 0.24
N ARG A 483 2.73 6.49 0.97
CA ARG A 483 3.98 5.93 0.43
C ARG A 483 4.88 6.94 -0.30
N SER A 484 4.59 8.23 -0.18
CA SER A 484 5.42 9.32 -0.71
C SER A 484 5.89 10.21 0.42
N ASP A 485 4.95 10.82 1.13
CA ASP A 485 5.22 11.87 2.10
C ASP A 485 4.84 11.44 3.51
N PHE A 486 3.93 10.48 3.63
CA PHE A 486 3.44 9.93 4.88
C PHE A 486 3.61 8.41 4.92
N PHE A 487 4.16 7.91 6.02
CA PHE A 487 4.47 6.49 6.20
C PHE A 487 4.03 6.00 7.58
N THR A 488 3.66 4.73 7.66
CA THR A 488 3.25 4.08 8.90
C THR A 488 3.86 2.69 9.01
N MET A 489 4.19 2.27 10.23
CA MET A 489 4.62 0.90 10.51
C MET A 489 3.90 0.36 11.74
N ASN A 490 3.34 -0.85 11.64
CA ASN A 490 2.79 -1.60 12.76
C ASN A 490 3.83 -2.65 13.22
N GLY A 491 4.08 -2.78 14.52
CA GLY A 491 4.81 -3.94 15.05
C GLY A 491 6.28 -4.02 14.64
N SER A 492 7.05 -3.04 15.07
CA SER A 492 8.39 -3.16 15.63
C SER A 492 9.62 -3.44 14.76
N LYS A 493 10.50 -2.45 14.80
CA LYS A 493 11.96 -2.58 14.78
C LYS A 493 12.50 -3.37 16.00
N ASP A 494 11.67 -3.60 17.04
CA ASP A 494 12.07 -4.09 18.39
C ASP A 494 11.12 -5.11 19.10
N GLY A 495 10.19 -5.79 18.41
CA GLY A 495 9.21 -6.72 18.99
C GLY A 495 7.98 -6.16 19.72
N GLU A 496 7.85 -4.84 19.94
CA GLU A 496 6.79 -4.23 20.78
C GLU A 496 5.41 -4.10 20.10
N PRO A 497 4.39 -4.90 20.48
CA PRO A 497 3.07 -4.87 19.84
C PRO A 497 2.17 -3.75 20.30
N THR A 498 2.54 -3.02 21.33
CA THR A 498 1.74 -1.94 21.91
C THR A 498 1.96 -0.62 21.18
N LYS A 499 3.03 -0.53 20.37
CA LYS A 499 3.44 0.67 19.66
C LYS A 499 3.29 0.54 18.15
N ALA A 500 3.13 1.69 17.51
CA ALA A 500 3.22 1.86 16.06
C ALA A 500 4.03 3.13 15.76
N TRP A 501 4.45 3.30 14.51
CA TRP A 501 5.24 4.44 14.06
C TRP A 501 4.49 5.21 12.97
N ALA A 502 4.61 6.52 13.02
CA ALA A 502 4.20 7.42 11.95
C ALA A 502 5.41 8.27 11.54
N SER A 503 5.52 8.52 10.25
CA SER A 503 6.54 9.38 9.67
C SER A 503 5.96 10.32 8.65
N PHE A 504 6.55 11.50 8.54
CA PHE A 504 6.26 12.46 7.48
C PHE A 504 7.52 13.15 6.97
N ASN A 505 7.51 13.51 5.68
CA ASN A 505 8.56 14.30 5.06
C ASN A 505 8.37 15.80 5.34
N THR A 506 9.46 16.55 5.31
CA THR A 506 9.47 18.02 5.43
C THR A 506 10.26 18.62 4.27
N TYR A 507 9.72 19.66 3.63
CA TYR A 507 10.36 20.32 2.47
C TYR A 507 10.94 21.70 2.80
N THR A 508 11.16 21.98 4.08
CA THR A 508 11.72 23.24 4.58
C THR A 508 12.65 22.95 5.77
N ASN A 509 13.64 23.82 5.97
CA ASN A 509 14.52 23.87 7.14
C ASN A 509 14.31 25.14 7.99
N ASP A 510 13.19 25.84 7.83
CA ASP A 510 12.88 27.12 8.50
C ASP A 510 12.52 26.98 9.99
N PHE A 511 12.85 25.85 10.62
CA PHE A 511 12.57 25.57 12.02
C PHE A 511 13.80 24.99 12.75
N LYS A 512 13.92 25.30 14.05
CA LYS A 512 14.94 24.76 14.95
C LYS A 512 14.50 23.49 15.66
N ALA A 513 13.19 23.35 15.85
CA ALA A 513 12.60 22.19 16.50
C ALA A 513 11.28 21.83 15.84
N ILE A 514 10.95 20.54 15.88
CA ILE A 514 9.65 20.04 15.47
C ILE A 514 8.97 19.35 16.65
N GLY A 515 7.70 19.65 16.84
CA GLY A 515 6.86 19.19 17.92
C GLY A 515 5.77 18.28 17.40
N VAL A 516 5.45 17.20 18.13
CA VAL A 516 4.31 16.33 17.82
C VAL A 516 3.39 16.25 19.02
N GLN A 517 2.09 16.44 18.77
CA GLN A 517 1.02 16.25 19.74
C GLN A 517 0.06 15.19 19.23
N LEU A 518 -0.31 14.24 20.09
CA LEU A 518 -1.30 13.23 19.78
C LEU A 518 -2.69 13.68 20.23
N VAL A 519 -3.71 13.39 19.43
CA VAL A 519 -5.10 13.82 19.61
C VAL A 519 -6.03 12.62 19.51
N TYR A 520 -6.87 12.42 20.52
CA TYR A 520 -7.91 11.38 20.53
C TYR A 520 -9.23 11.95 21.04
N GLY A 521 -10.23 12.09 20.16
CA GLY A 521 -11.45 12.82 20.48
C GLY A 521 -11.12 14.23 20.98
N ASN A 522 -11.54 14.55 22.21
CA ASN A 522 -11.25 15.85 22.85
C ASN A 522 -9.97 15.84 23.71
N SER A 523 -9.29 14.71 23.83
CA SER A 523 -8.06 14.58 24.62
C SER A 523 -6.82 14.83 23.76
N VAL A 524 -5.85 15.54 24.32
CA VAL A 524 -4.54 15.78 23.69
C VAL A 524 -3.39 15.44 24.64
N THR A 525 -2.22 15.12 24.10
CA THR A 525 -0.98 15.03 24.89
C THR A 525 -0.29 16.38 25.01
N ASP A 526 0.74 16.46 25.85
CA ASP A 526 1.73 17.52 25.73
C ASP A 526 2.46 17.42 24.37
N ILE A 527 2.92 18.55 23.85
CA ILE A 527 3.77 18.59 22.65
C ILE A 527 5.13 18.01 23.03
N GLN A 528 5.54 16.93 22.35
CA GLN A 528 6.87 16.38 22.47
C GLN A 528 7.75 17.02 21.40
N TRP A 529 8.95 17.45 21.77
CA TRP A 529 9.84 18.20 20.88
C TRP A 529 11.06 17.39 20.47
N TRP A 530 11.40 17.46 19.18
CA TRP A 530 12.67 17.05 18.61
C TRP A 530 13.45 18.29 18.18
N ARG A 531 14.66 18.45 18.72
CA ARG A 531 15.57 19.54 18.34
C ARG A 531 16.64 19.01 17.41
N PHE A 532 16.82 19.67 16.27
CA PHE A 532 17.92 19.34 15.36
C PHE A 532 19.19 19.93 15.94
N LEU A 533 20.07 19.07 16.44
CA LEU A 533 21.40 19.49 16.84
C LEU A 533 22.16 19.98 15.59
N PRO A 534 22.91 21.09 15.66
CA PRO A 534 23.72 21.54 14.53
C PRO A 534 24.68 20.43 14.11
N THR A 535 24.64 20.03 12.83
CA THR A 535 25.60 19.08 12.24
C THR A 535 26.99 19.69 12.00
N SER A 536 27.17 20.96 12.33
CA SER A 536 28.48 21.60 12.38
C SER A 536 28.93 21.80 13.83
N VAL A 537 29.95 21.06 14.25
CA VAL A 537 30.96 21.62 15.14
C VAL A 537 31.68 22.72 14.33
N SER A 538 31.09 23.91 14.26
CA SER A 538 31.78 25.10 13.76
C SER A 538 32.60 25.71 14.90
N THR A 539 33.49 24.91 15.47
CA THR A 539 34.68 25.33 16.20
C THR A 539 35.50 24.08 16.42
N VAL A 540 36.54 23.89 15.61
CA VAL A 540 37.74 23.20 16.12
C VAL A 540 38.04 23.87 17.46
N SER A 541 37.97 23.11 18.54
CA SER A 541 38.47 23.55 19.83
C SER A 541 39.93 23.96 19.63
N LYS A 542 40.19 25.26 19.47
CA LYS A 542 41.47 25.77 19.90
C LYS A 542 41.49 25.54 21.40
N ASP A 543 42.50 24.84 21.88
CA ASP A 543 42.81 24.68 23.31
C ASP A 543 42.74 26.04 23.99
N THR A 544 41.56 26.38 24.50
CA THR A 544 41.27 27.67 25.10
C THR A 544 41.61 27.52 26.56
N LYS A 545 42.84 27.92 26.89
CA LYS A 545 43.31 27.90 28.27
C LYS A 545 42.70 29.08 29.01
N VAL A 546 42.15 28.81 30.19
CA VAL A 546 41.72 29.86 31.13
C VAL A 546 42.96 30.66 31.52
N VAL A 547 42.93 31.96 31.26
CA VAL A 547 44.01 32.90 31.64
C VAL A 547 43.68 33.64 32.93
N SER A 548 42.41 33.93 33.18
CA SER A 548 41.99 34.57 34.44
C SER A 548 40.52 34.36 34.74
N THR A 549 40.14 34.62 35.99
CA THR A 549 38.76 34.66 36.45
C THR A 549 38.57 35.89 37.31
N ALA A 550 37.47 36.61 37.09
CA ALA A 550 37.03 37.75 37.88
C ALA A 550 35.61 37.53 38.41
N TYR A 551 35.28 38.19 39.53
CA TYR A 551 33.97 38.14 40.15
C TYR A 551 33.37 39.53 40.25
N TYR A 552 32.05 39.64 40.09
CA TYR A 552 31.32 40.90 40.18
C TYR A 552 30.02 40.71 40.97
N ASP A 553 29.58 41.76 41.67
CA ASP A 553 28.21 41.79 42.18
C ASP A 553 27.21 42.14 41.07
N LEU A 554 25.91 42.06 41.38
CA LEU A 554 24.83 42.33 40.41
C LEU A 554 24.78 43.79 39.94
N THR A 555 25.57 44.69 40.54
CA THR A 555 25.71 46.09 40.13
C THR A 555 26.94 46.32 39.24
N GLY A 556 27.73 45.27 38.95
CA GLY A 556 28.92 45.33 38.11
C GLY A 556 30.19 45.76 38.84
N ARG A 557 30.17 45.85 40.18
CA ARG A 557 31.36 46.16 40.98
C ARG A 557 32.23 44.89 41.17
N PRO A 558 33.55 44.97 40.96
CA PRO A 558 34.44 43.82 41.08
C PRO A 558 34.57 43.33 42.53
N LEU A 559 34.71 42.01 42.68
CA LEU A 559 34.85 41.29 43.95
C LEU A 559 36.16 40.50 43.93
N ASN A 560 36.85 40.46 45.08
CA ASN A 560 38.12 39.72 45.22
C ASN A 560 37.92 38.20 45.31
N ALA A 561 36.72 37.75 45.66
CA ALA A 561 36.31 36.35 45.76
C ALA A 561 34.79 36.24 45.60
N PRO A 562 34.21 35.05 45.36
CA PRO A 562 32.76 34.86 45.35
C PRO A 562 32.13 35.36 46.64
N SER A 563 31.17 36.29 46.55
CA SER A 563 30.43 36.77 47.72
C SER A 563 29.46 35.70 48.21
N SER A 564 29.14 35.69 49.51
CA SER A 564 28.01 34.91 50.03
C SER A 564 26.71 35.38 49.38
N GLY A 565 26.07 34.51 48.59
CA GLY A 565 24.91 34.86 47.76
C GLY A 565 25.24 34.92 46.26
N VAL A 566 24.35 35.54 45.47
CA VAL A 566 24.48 35.57 44.00
C VAL A 566 25.61 36.52 43.57
N CYS A 567 26.58 36.02 42.82
CA CYS A 567 27.61 36.81 42.14
C CYS A 567 27.78 36.37 40.68
N ILE A 568 28.43 37.20 39.88
CA ILE A 568 28.75 36.91 38.48
C ILE A 568 30.22 36.52 38.39
N LYS A 569 30.53 35.34 37.84
CA LYS A 569 31.88 34.91 37.49
C LYS A 569 32.12 35.17 36.01
N VAL A 570 33.22 35.84 35.69
CA VAL A 570 33.70 36.00 34.31
C VAL A 570 35.01 35.24 34.18
N THR A 571 35.05 34.27 33.26
CA THR A 571 36.26 33.50 32.94
C THR A 571 36.78 33.97 31.59
N TYR A 572 38.02 34.46 31.57
CA TYR A 572 38.70 34.93 30.37
C TYR A 572 39.61 33.84 29.80
N TYR A 573 39.59 33.70 28.48
CA TYR A 573 40.38 32.74 27.75
C TYR A 573 41.51 33.41 26.97
N ASN A 574 42.57 32.65 26.68
CA ASN A 574 43.78 33.15 26.01
C ASN A 574 43.54 33.67 24.59
N ASP A 575 42.39 33.35 23.98
CA ASP A 575 41.96 33.82 22.67
C ASP A 575 41.16 35.15 22.72
N GLY A 576 41.02 35.74 23.90
CA GLY A 576 40.28 36.99 24.13
C GLY A 576 38.78 36.82 24.33
N SER A 577 38.25 35.59 24.20
CA SER A 577 36.86 35.30 24.55
C SER A 577 36.67 35.26 26.07
N HIS A 578 35.44 35.45 26.53
CA HIS A 578 35.08 35.30 27.93
C HIS A 578 33.69 34.68 28.10
N VAL A 579 33.52 33.90 29.17
CA VAL A 579 32.25 33.30 29.56
C VAL A 579 31.81 33.90 30.88
N THR A 580 30.55 34.31 30.93
CA THR A 580 29.92 34.91 32.10
C THR A 580 28.89 33.95 32.69
N GLN A 581 29.02 33.62 33.97
CA GLN A 581 28.15 32.68 34.67
C GLN A 581 27.62 33.30 35.96
N LYS A 582 26.32 33.14 36.20
CA LYS A 582 25.72 33.41 37.51
C LYS A 582 26.10 32.28 38.46
N MET A 583 26.67 32.61 39.60
CA MET A 583 27.02 31.66 40.65
C MET A 583 26.42 32.08 41.99
N ILE A 584 26.24 31.11 42.88
CA ILE A 584 25.86 31.34 44.27
C ILE A 584 27.07 30.97 45.11
N GLY A 585 27.76 31.97 45.67
CA GLY A 585 28.91 31.72 46.54
C GLY A 585 28.45 31.23 47.90
N THR A 586 28.98 30.10 48.37
CA THR A 586 28.89 29.65 49.76
C THR A 586 30.11 30.17 50.52
N ALA A 587 29.92 30.84 51.65
CA ALA A 587 31.03 31.25 52.52
C ALA A 587 31.88 30.01 52.89
N GLN A 588 33.18 30.06 52.61
CA GLN A 588 34.14 29.18 53.28
C GLN A 588 34.53 29.85 54.60
N HIS A 589 34.35 29.14 55.71
CA HIS A 589 34.99 29.46 56.99
C HIS A 589 36.46 29.07 56.96
#